data_AF-A0A7J9CMV0-F1
#
_entry.id   AF-A0A7J9CMV0-F1
#
_cell.length_a   1.000
_cell.length_b   1.000
_cell.length_c   1.000
_cell.angle_alpha   90.00
_cell.angle_beta   90.00
_cell.angle_gamma   90.00
#
_symmetry.space_group_name_H-M   'P 1'
#
loop_
_entity.id
_entity.type
_entity.pdbx_description
1 polymer ?
#
loop_
_entity_poly.entity_id
_entity_poly.type
_entity_poly.pdbx_seq_one_letter_code
_entity_poly.pdbx_strand_id
1 'polypeptide(L)' 'MKFYTIGDNVITEDEIKALIKGSEGVYKPVEDYLLANPEACN' A
#
# COMPACT_ATOMS: atom_id res chain seq x y z
N MET A 1 8.16 7.30 1.74
CA MET A 1 7.16 7.13 2.82
C MET A 1 7.78 7.65 4.11
N LYS A 2 7.15 8.56 4.85
CA LYS A 2 7.64 9.02 6.16
C LYS A 2 6.70 8.46 7.22
N PHE A 3 7.26 7.77 8.22
CA PHE A 3 6.51 7.26 9.35
C PHE A 3 6.75 8.14 10.56
N TYR A 4 5.66 8.53 11.22
CA TYR A 4 5.73 9.33 12.44
C TYR A 4 5.36 8.43 13.61
N THR A 5 6.29 8.25 14.53
CA THR A 5 6.08 7.46 15.76
C THR A 5 5.85 8.39 16.94
N ILE A 6 5.16 7.88 17.96
CA ILE A 6 4.95 8.59 19.24
C ILE A 6 5.87 7.95 20.28
N GLY A 7 6.61 8.77 21.04
CA GLY A 7 7.58 8.29 22.03
C GLY A 7 8.78 7.58 21.39
N ASP A 8 9.37 6.63 22.11
CA ASP A 8 10.60 5.92 21.68
C ASP A 8 10.33 4.72 20.75
N ASN A 9 9.18 4.71 20.09
CA ASN A 9 8.82 3.63 19.18
C ASN A 9 9.65 3.72 17.89
N VAL A 10 10.26 2.59 17.53
CA VAL A 10 11.00 2.41 16.28
C VAL A 10 10.24 1.39 15.44
N ILE A 11 9.79 1.81 14.25
CA ILE A 11 9.20 0.88 13.28
C ILE A 11 10.34 0.17 12.57
N THR A 12 10.31 -1.15 12.61
CA THR A 12 11.31 -2.00 11.99
C THR A 12 11.15 -2.04 10.47
N GLU A 13 12.23 -2.38 9.76
CA GLU A 13 12.18 -2.55 8.32
C GLU A 13 11.19 -3.65 7.89
N ASP A 14 11.06 -4.71 8.69
CA ASP A 14 10.13 -5.82 8.41
C ASP A 14 8.66 -5.40 8.55
N GLU A 15 8.33 -4.56 9.53
CA GLU A 15 6.99 -3.98 9.66
C GLU A 15 6.65 -3.07 8.48
N ILE A 16 7.63 -2.29 7.98
CA ILE A 16 7.46 -1.46 6.79
C ILE A 16 7.21 -2.35 5.56
N LYS A 17 7.98 -3.42 5.39
CA LYS A 17 7.80 -4.38 4.28
C LYS A 17 6.45 -5.08 4.36
N ALA A 18 6.00 -5.46 5.56
CA ALA A 18 4.71 -6.08 5.76
C ALA A 18 3.57 -5.14 5.36
N LEU A 19 3.65 -3.86 5.74
CA LEU A 19 2.69 -2.84 5.35
C LEU A 19 2.63 -2.66 3.83
N ILE A 20 3.81 -2.52 3.18
CA ILE A 20 3.90 -2.38 1.72
C ILE A 20 3.26 -3.59 1.04
N LYS A 21 3.62 -4.81 1.46
CA LYS A 21 3.06 -6.05 0.90
C LYS A 21 1.55 -6.15 1.09
N GLY A 22 1.03 -5.72 2.23
CA GLY A 22 -0.42 -5.66 2.47
C GLY A 22 -1.13 -4.71 1.51
N SER A 23 -0.52 -3.54 1.24
CA SER A 23 -1.06 -2.56 0.30
C SER A 23 -1.11 -3.06 -1.14
N GLU A 24 -0.14 -3.87 -1.56
CA GLU A 24 -0.15 -4.50 -2.90
C GLU A 24 -1.36 -5.40 -3.11
N GLY A 25 -1.86 -6.05 -2.06
CA GLY A 25 -3.05 -6.90 -2.12
C GLY A 25 -4.34 -6.13 -2.41
N VAL A 26 -4.34 -4.81 -2.24
CA VAL A 26 -5.47 -3.93 -2.55
C VAL A 26 -5.23 -3.20 -3.87
N TYR A 27 -4.03 -2.65 -4.08
CA TYR A 27 -3.75 -1.83 -5.25
C TYR A 27 -3.63 -2.65 -6.54
N LYS A 28 -3.01 -3.84 -6.53
CA LYS A 28 -2.87 -4.65 -7.76
C LYS A 28 -4.21 -5.07 -8.35
N PRO A 29 -5.17 -5.62 -7.58
CA PRO A 29 -6.47 -5.96 -8.15
C PRO A 29 -7.26 -4.76 -8.69
N VAL A 30 -7.12 -3.59 -8.04
CA VAL A 30 -7.73 -2.36 -8.51
C VAL A 30 -7.07 -1.88 -9.80
N GLU A 31 -5.75 -1.92 -9.89
CA GLU A 31 -4.99 -1.61 -11.10
C GLU A 31 -5.39 -2.53 -12.26
N ASP A 32 -5.42 -3.84 -12.04
CA ASP A 32 -5.86 -4.83 -13.04
C ASP A 32 -7.29 -4.55 -13.52
N TYR A 33 -8.20 -4.21 -12.60
CA TYR A 33 -9.58 -3.88 -12.93
C TYR A 33 -9.68 -2.61 -13.77
N LEU A 34 -8.96 -1.54 -13.41
CA LEU A 34 -8.99 -0.27 -14.15
C LEU A 34 -8.34 -0.40 -15.53
N LEU A 35 -7.27 -1.18 -15.66
CA LEU A 35 -6.65 -1.49 -16.96
C LEU A 35 -7.60 -2.26 -17.88
N ALA A 36 -8.39 -3.18 -17.31
CA ALA A 36 -9.38 -3.95 -18.07
C ALA A 36 -10.67 -3.16 -18.39
N ASN A 37 -10.96 -2.09 -17.63
CA ASN A 37 -12.19 -1.30 -17.76
C ASN A 37 -11.86 0.21 -17.81
N PRO A 38 -11.37 0.73 -18.96
CA PRO A 38 -10.90 2.11 -19.11
C PRO A 38 -11.97 3.17 -18.78
N GLU A 39 -13.24 2.82 -18.85
CA GLU A 39 -14.38 3.68 -18.56
C GLU A 39 -14.79 3.75 -17.08
N ALA A 40 -14.26 2.88 -16.22
CA ALA A 40 -14.71 2.77 -14.83
C ALA A 40 -14.44 4.03 -13.98
N CYS A 41 -13.55 4.92 -14.41
CA CYS A 41 -13.19 6.17 -13.72
C CYS A 41 -12.97 7.36 -14.67
N ASN A 42 -13.74 7.44 -15.76
CA ASN A 42 -13.71 8.54 -16.73
C ASN A 42 -14.52 9.78 -16.31
#